data_AF-A0A7J9K093-F1
#
_entry.id   AF-A0A7J9K093-F1
#
_cell.length_a   1.000
_cell.length_b   1.000
_cell.length_c   1.000
_cell.angle_alpha   90.00
_cell.angle_beta   90.00
_cell.angle_gamma   90.00
#
_symmetry.space_group_name_H-M   'P 1'
#
loop_
_entity.id
_entity.type
_entity.pdbx_description
1 polymer ?
#
loop_
_entity_poly.entity_id
_entity_poly.type
_entity_poly.pdbx_seq_one_letter_code
_entity_poly.pdbx_strand_id
1 'polypeptide(L)'
;MIFFVKVGAQLFEEPDVKAWESVKRMSVMENKIAVLKETPNCPNLRTLFLSRNKLKAISGGFFQFIPHLSVVEITSIKGISELISLECLDLSWTGIEELPIELKSLQN
;
A
#
# COMPACT_ATOMS: atom_id res chain seq x y z
N MET A 1 5.08 -17.91 2.58
CA MET A 1 6.32 -17.20 2.19
C MET A 1 6.37 -15.89 2.95
N ILE A 2 7.49 -15.51 3.58
CA ILE A 2 7.50 -14.35 4.51
C ILE A 2 7.52 -13.01 3.75
N PHE A 3 8.16 -12.97 2.59
CA PHE A 3 8.37 -11.76 1.78
C PHE A 3 7.84 -11.93 0.36
N PHE A 4 7.23 -10.89 -0.21
CA PHE A 4 6.95 -10.81 -1.65
C PHE A 4 7.66 -9.58 -2.22
N VAL A 5 8.51 -9.78 -3.22
CA VAL A 5 9.37 -8.72 -3.76
C VAL A 5 9.30 -8.72 -5.28
N LYS A 6 8.84 -7.61 -5.85
CA LYS A 6 8.82 -7.31 -7.29
C LYS A 6 9.22 -5.86 -7.50
N VAL A 7 10.53 -5.59 -7.48
CA VAL A 7 11.10 -4.25 -7.65
C VAL A 7 11.62 -4.09 -9.07
N GLY A 8 11.36 -2.95 -9.72
CA GLY A 8 11.95 -2.65 -11.04
C GLY A 8 11.44 -3.54 -12.18
N ALA A 9 10.38 -4.32 -11.94
CA ALA A 9 9.91 -5.39 -12.84
C ALA A 9 9.07 -4.87 -14.02
N GLN A 10 8.92 -3.56 -14.15
CA GLN A 10 8.08 -2.89 -15.16
C GLN A 10 6.61 -3.33 -15.11
N LEU A 11 6.08 -3.60 -13.92
CA LEU A 11 4.66 -3.94 -13.76
C LEU A 11 3.78 -2.73 -14.08
N PHE A 12 2.71 -2.93 -14.85
CA PHE A 12 1.72 -1.89 -15.16
C PHE A 12 0.41 -2.06 -14.37
N GLU A 13 0.21 -3.26 -13.82
CA GLU A 13 -0.95 -3.66 -13.03
C GLU A 13 -0.50 -4.39 -11.76
N GLU A 14 -1.42 -4.57 -10.82
CA GLU A 14 -1.14 -5.36 -9.62
C GLU A 14 -0.85 -6.83 -9.97
N PRO A 15 0.21 -7.43 -9.41
CA PRO A 15 0.50 -8.85 -9.60
C PRO A 15 -0.55 -9.70 -8.88
N ASP A 16 -0.55 -11.01 -9.15
CA ASP A 16 -1.51 -11.96 -8.59
C ASP A 16 -1.68 -11.81 -7.06
N VAL A 17 -2.82 -11.25 -6.65
CA VAL A 17 -3.13 -10.94 -5.25
C VAL A 17 -3.26 -12.20 -4.38
N LYS A 18 -3.48 -13.38 -4.98
CA LYS A 18 -3.44 -14.65 -4.22
C LYS A 18 -2.06 -14.95 -3.67
N ALA A 19 -1.00 -14.49 -4.35
CA ALA A 19 0.36 -14.64 -3.85
C ALA A 19 0.63 -13.81 -2.59
N TRP A 20 -0.28 -12.90 -2.21
CA TRP A 20 -0.12 -11.98 -1.10
C TRP A 20 -0.74 -12.47 0.22
N GLU A 21 -1.67 -13.44 0.18
CA GLU A 21 -2.44 -13.86 1.36
C GLU A 21 -1.59 -14.32 2.56
N SER A 22 -0.46 -14.97 2.27
CA SER A 22 0.44 -15.53 3.28
C SER A 22 1.65 -14.64 3.63
N VAL A 23 1.76 -13.47 3.01
CA VAL A 23 2.96 -12.63 3.06
C VAL A 23 2.94 -11.73 4.29
N LYS A 24 4.10 -11.55 4.93
CA LYS A 24 4.27 -10.61 6.05
C LYS A 24 4.83 -9.26 5.61
N ARG A 25 5.69 -9.23 4.59
CA ARG A 25 6.28 -8.00 4.05
C ARG A 25 6.29 -8.01 2.53
N MET A 26 5.83 -6.93 1.93
CA MET A 26 5.66 -6.80 0.49
C MET A 26 6.33 -5.55 -0.05
N SER A 27 7.04 -5.69 -1.16
CA SER A 27 7.60 -4.57 -1.91
C SER A 27 7.28 -4.74 -3.40
N VAL A 28 6.58 -3.75 -3.95
CA VAL A 28 6.23 -3.64 -5.38
C VAL A 28 6.73 -2.30 -5.93
N MET A 29 7.82 -1.77 -5.35
CA MET A 29 8.39 -0.47 -5.67
C MET A 29 9.00 -0.42 -7.09
N GLU A 30 9.24 0.78 -7.61
CA GLU A 30 9.94 0.98 -8.89
C GLU A 30 9.27 0.31 -10.09
N ASN A 31 7.94 0.31 -10.10
CA ASN A 31 7.15 -0.20 -11.23
C ASN A 31 6.40 0.95 -11.92
N LYS A 32 5.43 0.62 -12.78
CA LYS A 32 4.63 1.57 -13.56
C LYS A 32 3.14 1.42 -13.25
N ILE A 33 2.80 0.86 -12.08
CA ILE A 33 1.42 0.58 -11.67
C ILE A 33 0.69 1.91 -11.49
N ALA A 34 -0.46 2.04 -12.15
CA ALA A 34 -1.26 3.26 -12.10
C ALA A 34 -2.46 3.16 -11.14
N VAL A 35 -3.01 1.96 -10.97
CA VAL A 35 -4.20 1.71 -10.15
C VAL A 35 -4.04 0.37 -9.42
N LEU A 36 -4.39 0.34 -8.14
CA LEU A 36 -4.65 -0.89 -7.37
C LEU A 36 -6.16 -1.03 -7.23
N LYS A 37 -6.77 -1.96 -7.97
CA LYS A 37 -8.24 -2.07 -8.04
C LYS A 37 -8.76 -3.22 -7.17
N GLU A 38 -7.94 -4.24 -6.89
CA GLU A 38 -8.34 -5.41 -6.12
C GLU A 38 -8.44 -5.12 -4.61
N THR A 39 -9.12 -6.01 -3.90
CA THR A 39 -9.25 -6.02 -2.44
C THR A 39 -8.54 -7.27 -1.90
N PRO A 40 -7.22 -7.22 -1.68
CA PRO A 40 -6.46 -8.41 -1.30
C PRO A 40 -6.72 -8.83 0.15
N ASN A 41 -6.90 -10.12 0.39
CA ASN A 41 -7.04 -10.69 1.73
C ASN A 41 -5.66 -11.00 2.33
N CYS A 42 -5.05 -10.04 3.02
CA CYS A 42 -3.67 -10.14 3.51
C CYS A 42 -3.58 -9.98 5.04
N PRO A 43 -4.17 -10.90 5.84
CA PRO A 43 -4.28 -10.74 7.30
C PRO A 43 -2.91 -10.75 8.01
N ASN A 44 -1.90 -11.33 7.36
CA ASN A 44 -0.55 -11.46 7.89
C ASN A 44 0.39 -10.33 7.48
N LEU A 45 -0.03 -9.47 6.54
CA LEU A 45 0.82 -8.40 6.04
C LEU A 45 1.02 -7.35 7.14
N ARG A 46 2.28 -6.93 7.28
CA ARG A 46 2.74 -5.92 8.24
C ARG A 46 3.42 -4.76 7.55
N THR A 47 4.03 -4.99 6.39
CA THR A 47 4.80 -3.94 5.69
C THR A 47 4.48 -3.97 4.21
N LEU A 48 4.18 -2.81 3.63
CA LEU A 48 3.89 -2.64 2.21
C LEU A 48 4.65 -1.42 1.65
N PHE A 49 5.48 -1.65 0.63
CA PHE A 49 6.15 -0.60 -0.11
C PHE A 49 5.64 -0.52 -1.55
N LEU A 50 5.13 0.66 -1.94
CA LEU A 50 4.57 0.94 -3.27
C LEU A 50 5.25 2.12 -3.98
N SER A 51 6.31 2.68 -3.41
CA SER A 51 6.97 3.87 -3.94
C SER A 51 7.52 3.71 -5.35
N ARG A 52 7.73 4.86 -6.01
CA ARG A 52 8.26 4.92 -7.39
C ARG A 52 7.39 4.15 -8.39
N ASN A 53 6.08 4.12 -8.16
CA ASN A 53 5.06 3.73 -9.13
C ASN A 53 4.40 4.96 -9.78
N LYS A 54 3.43 4.74 -10.68
CA LYS A 54 2.61 5.79 -11.29
C LYS A 54 1.22 5.86 -10.65
N LEU A 55 1.10 5.52 -9.36
CA LEU A 55 -0.17 5.32 -8.67
C LEU A 55 -1.00 6.60 -8.66
N LYS A 56 -2.15 6.55 -9.34
CA LYS A 56 -3.17 7.60 -9.40
C LYS A 56 -4.37 7.29 -8.51
N ALA A 57 -4.66 6.00 -8.31
CA ALA A 57 -5.79 5.55 -7.50
C ALA A 57 -5.49 4.22 -6.79
N ILE A 58 -6.06 4.07 -5.61
CA ILE A 58 -6.15 2.83 -4.86
C ILE A 58 -7.63 2.61 -4.55
N SER A 59 -8.12 1.39 -4.74
CA SER A 59 -9.49 1.00 -4.40
C SER A 59 -9.74 1.27 -2.92
N GLY A 60 -10.93 1.78 -2.58
CA GLY A 60 -11.30 2.03 -1.18
C GLY A 60 -11.09 0.78 -0.34
N GLY A 61 -11.56 -0.37 -0.81
CA GLY A 61 -11.42 -1.65 -0.10
C GLY A 61 -10.03 -2.27 -0.10
N PHE A 62 -9.00 -1.66 -0.70
CA PHE A 62 -7.67 -2.28 -0.78
C PHE A 62 -7.08 -2.63 0.59
N PHE A 63 -7.33 -1.79 1.59
CA PHE A 63 -6.80 -1.96 2.96
C PHE A 63 -7.76 -2.72 3.89
N GLN A 64 -8.98 -3.03 3.44
CA GLN A 64 -10.06 -3.60 4.26
C GLN A 64 -9.66 -4.88 5.02
N PHE A 65 -8.86 -5.74 4.39
CA PHE A 65 -8.42 -7.03 4.96
C PHE A 65 -6.93 -7.07 5.29
N ILE A 66 -6.37 -5.91 5.65
CA ILE A 66 -4.96 -5.76 6.04
C ILE A 66 -4.87 -5.09 7.43
N PRO A 67 -5.47 -5.71 8.48
CA PRO A 67 -5.75 -5.04 9.75
C PRO A 67 -4.52 -4.69 10.59
N HIS A 68 -3.32 -5.11 10.20
CA HIS A 68 -2.09 -4.95 10.97
C HIS A 68 -0.96 -4.31 10.14
N LEU A 69 -1.34 -3.52 9.13
CA LEU A 69 -0.39 -2.88 8.26
C LEU A 69 0.32 -1.75 9.01
N SER A 70 1.59 -1.98 9.38
CA SER A 70 2.37 -1.08 10.21
C SER A 70 3.22 -0.11 9.40
N VAL A 71 3.58 -0.41 8.15
CA VAL A 71 4.38 0.49 7.30
C VAL A 71 3.75 0.59 5.92
N VAL A 72 3.43 1.81 5.49
CA VAL A 72 2.85 2.13 4.18
C VAL A 72 3.58 3.31 3.55
N GLU A 73 4.03 3.15 2.30
CA GLU A 73 4.60 4.24 1.49
C GLU A 73 3.75 4.40 0.21
N ILE A 74 2.91 5.45 0.15
CA ILE A 74 1.96 5.68 -0.98
C ILE A 74 2.08 7.10 -1.53
N THR A 75 2.00 7.24 -2.85
CA THR A 75 2.00 8.52 -3.58
C THR A 75 0.60 9.19 -3.74
N SER A 76 -0.46 8.65 -3.10
CA SER A 76 -1.85 9.12 -3.18
C SER A 76 -2.64 8.63 -1.97
N ILE A 77 -3.49 9.48 -1.42
CA ILE A 77 -3.84 9.44 0.01
C ILE A 77 -5.30 9.05 0.26
N LYS A 78 -5.98 8.56 -0.78
CA LYS A 78 -7.36 8.04 -0.67
C LYS A 78 -7.34 6.67 0.02
N GLY A 79 -8.20 6.49 1.02
CA GLY A 79 -8.36 5.22 1.77
C GLY A 79 -7.51 5.10 3.04
N ILE A 80 -6.75 6.14 3.41
CA ILE A 80 -5.88 6.11 4.59
C ILE A 80 -6.66 5.98 5.92
N SER A 81 -7.92 6.43 5.93
CA SER A 81 -8.84 6.33 7.07
C SER A 81 -9.20 4.89 7.46
N GLU A 82 -8.92 3.92 6.59
CA GLU A 82 -9.18 2.50 6.86
C GLU A 82 -7.99 1.81 7.57
N LEU A 83 -6.85 2.50 7.71
CA LEU A 83 -5.64 1.98 8.34
C LEU A 83 -5.68 2.18 9.87
N ILE A 84 -6.39 1.29 10.57
CA ILE A 84 -6.61 1.33 12.02
C ILE A 84 -5.43 0.86 12.88
N SER A 85 -4.31 0.43 12.29
CA SER A 85 -3.12 -0.08 13.01
C SER A 85 -1.82 0.40 12.38
N LEU A 86 -1.85 1.60 11.81
CA LEU A 86 -0.71 2.20 11.12
C LEU A 86 0.35 2.68 12.11
N GLU A 87 1.44 1.96 12.26
CA GLU A 87 2.55 2.37 13.15
C GLU A 87 3.51 3.37 12.46
N CYS A 88 3.59 3.34 11.13
CA CYS A 88 4.53 4.11 10.33
C CYS A 88 3.94 4.40 8.93
N LEU A 89 3.92 5.67 8.59
CA LEU A 89 3.55 6.17 7.27
C LEU A 89 4.76 6.92 6.70
N ASP A 90 5.30 6.45 5.59
CA ASP A 90 6.36 7.15 4.88
C ASP A 90 5.77 7.84 3.64
N LEU A 91 5.86 9.17 3.61
CA LEU A 91 5.44 9.99 2.47
C LEU A 91 6.64 10.63 1.77
N SER A 92 7.86 10.17 2.04
CA SER A 92 9.07 10.65 1.37
C SER A 92 8.98 10.37 -0.13
N TRP A 93 9.52 11.27 -0.95
CA TRP A 93 9.46 11.17 -2.43
C TRP A 93 8.04 11.14 -3.01
N THR A 94 7.05 11.50 -2.22
CA THR A 94 5.73 11.85 -2.71
C THR A 94 5.76 13.36 -2.95
N GLY A 95 5.36 13.84 -4.13
CA GLY A 95 5.28 15.28 -4.42
C GLY A 95 4.14 15.98 -3.67
N ILE A 96 3.87 15.55 -2.43
CA ILE A 96 2.77 16.02 -1.59
C ILE A 96 3.20 17.34 -0.96
N GLU A 97 2.53 18.42 -1.37
CA GLU A 97 2.74 19.76 -0.82
C GLU A 97 1.86 20.00 0.42
N GLU A 98 0.74 19.28 0.55
CA GLU A 98 -0.18 19.37 1.69
C GLU A 98 -0.69 17.99 2.13
N LEU A 99 -0.73 17.76 3.45
CA LEU A 99 -1.26 16.54 4.04
C LEU A 99 -2.80 16.60 4.11
N PRO A 100 -3.51 15.55 3.67
CA PRO A 100 -4.96 15.55 3.55
C PRO A 100 -5.62 15.32 4.90
N ILE A 101 -6.86 15.81 5.02
CA ILE A 101 -7.58 15.86 6.29
C ILE A 101 -7.89 14.47 6.85
N GLU A 102 -7.96 13.46 5.98
CA GLU A 102 -8.21 12.06 6.31
C GLU A 102 -7.09 11.46 7.18
N LEU A 103 -5.86 12.00 7.15
CA LEU A 103 -4.81 11.61 8.08
C LEU A 103 -5.17 11.91 9.55
N LYS A 104 -6.07 12.87 9.81
CA LYS A 104 -6.57 13.14 11.17
C LYS A 104 -7.42 11.99 11.74
N SER A 105 -7.88 11.06 10.89
CA SER A 105 -8.65 9.90 11.33
C SER A 105 -7.79 8.72 11.78
N LEU A 106 -6.47 8.80 11.61
CA LEU A 106 -5.54 7.79 12.14
C LEU A 106 -5.54 7.86 13.67
N GLN A 107 -5.95 6.77 14.30
CA GLN A 107 -5.89 6.58 15.75
C GLN A 107 -4.74 5.62 16.03
N ASN A 108 -3.76 6.05 16.84
CA ASN A 108 -2.73 5.18 17.40
C ASN A 108 -3.26 4.42 18.62
#